data_AF-A0AAW2UQU2-F1
#
_entry.id   AF-A0AAW2UQU2-F1
#
_cell.length_a   1.000
_cell.length_b   1.000
_cell.length_c   1.000
_cell.angle_alpha   90.00
_cell.angle_beta   90.00
_cell.angle_gamma   90.00
#
_symmetry.space_group_name_H-M   'P 1'
#
loop_
_entity.id
_entity.type
_entity.pdbx_description
1 polymer ?
#
loop_
_entity_poly.entity_id
_entity_poly.type
_entity_poly.pdbx_seq_one_letter_code
_entity_poly.pdbx_strand_id
1 'polypeptide(L)' 'MVRQLESLLEEQVKRGLEQSLHRGAPGIETLHFISFYEKDDSKNELLLEFAKLDFNFLQNLYNKELYELS' A
#
# COMPACT_ATOMS: atom_id res chain seq x y z
N MET A 1 25.65 1.76 18.62
CA MET A 1 24.22 1.76 19.01
C MET A 1 23.45 2.35 17.85
N VAL A 2 22.72 1.55 17.08
CA VAL A 2 21.90 2.07 15.98
C VAL A 2 20.86 3.00 16.61
N ARG A 3 20.79 4.25 16.15
CA ARG A 3 19.77 5.21 16.61
C ARG A 3 18.40 4.58 16.37
N GLN A 4 17.53 4.58 17.37
CA GLN A 4 16.15 4.13 17.19
C GLN A 4 15.49 5.05 16.16
N LEU A 5 14.96 4.45 15.10
CA LEU A 5 14.22 5.15 14.07
C LEU A 5 12.81 5.45 14.59
N GLU A 6 12.17 6.49 14.05
CA GLU A 6 10.75 6.72 14.27
C GLU A 6 9.95 5.52 13.72
N SER A 7 8.82 5.18 14.36
CA SER A 7 8.09 3.93 14.09
C SER A 7 7.73 3.74 12.61
N LEU A 8 7.29 4.80 11.92
CA LEU A 8 6.93 4.72 10.49
C LEU A 8 8.15 4.52 9.61
N LEU A 9 9.26 5.19 9.93
CA LEU A 9 10.51 5.03 9.19
C LEU A 9 11.09 3.63 9.40
N GLU A 10 11.01 3.07 10.61
CA GLU A 10 11.41 1.69 10.88
C GLU A 10 10.58 0.70 10.08
N GLU A 11 9.24 0.87 10.03
CA GLU A 11 8.33 0.04 9.24
C GLU A 11 8.67 0.11 7.75
N GLN A 12 8.89 1.30 7.20
CA GLN A 12 9.22 1.49 5.79
C GLN A 12 10.58 0.88 5.43
N VAL A 13 11.59 1.02 6.30
CA VAL A 13 12.91 0.41 6.10
C VAL A 13 12.80 -1.11 6.13
N LYS A 14 12.09 -1.69 7.12
CA LYS A 14 11.85 -3.14 7.18
C LYS A 14 11.14 -3.63 5.92
N ARG A 15 10.07 -2.95 5.49
CA ARG A 15 9.36 -3.29 4.25
C ARG A 15 10.31 -3.30 3.05
N GLY A 16 11.13 -2.27 2.88
CA GLY A 16 12.06 -2.17 1.75
C GLY A 16 13.14 -3.25 1.74
N LEU A 17 13.54 -3.76 2.92
CA LEU A 17 14.48 -4.88 3.06
C LEU A 17 13.81 -6.24 2.76
N GLU A 18 12.56 -6.42 3.14
CA GLU A 18 11.77 -7.62 2.84
C GLU A 18 11.38 -7.69 1.36
N GLN A 19 10.89 -6.57 0.82
CA GLN A 19 10.36 -6.46 -0.52
C GLN A 19 10.72 -5.10 -1.11
N SER A 20 11.62 -5.10 -2.10
CA SER A 20 11.97 -3.87 -2.79
C SER A 20 10.81 -3.39 -3.66
N LEU A 21 10.54 -2.09 -3.64
CA LEU A 21 9.46 -1.46 -4.41
C LEU A 21 9.47 -1.85 -5.90
N HIS A 22 10.65 -1.96 -6.51
CA HIS A 22 10.82 -2.27 -7.93
C HIS A 22 10.58 -3.75 -8.29
N ARG A 23 10.46 -4.64 -7.30
CA ARG A 23 10.19 -6.08 -7.51
C ARG A 23 8.82 -6.51 -6.99
N GLY A 24 8.10 -5.60 -6.33
CA GLY A 24 6.79 -5.88 -5.75
C GLY A 24 5.72 -5.91 -6.84
N ALA A 25 4.73 -6.79 -6.67
CA ALA A 25 3.54 -6.76 -7.53
C ALA A 25 2.77 -5.46 -7.26
N PRO A 26 2.43 -4.66 -8.28
CA PRO A 26 1.82 -3.35 -8.08
C PRO A 26 0.58 -3.37 -7.17
N GLY A 27 -0.33 -4.34 -7.32
CA GLY A 27 -1.50 -4.45 -6.46
C GLY A 27 -1.18 -4.69 -4.97
N ILE A 28 -0.16 -5.51 -4.69
CA ILE A 28 0.27 -5.80 -3.31
C ILE A 28 0.96 -4.57 -2.70
N GLU A 29 1.84 -3.92 -3.47
CA GLU A 29 2.53 -2.71 -2.98
C GLU A 29 1.57 -1.55 -2.77
N THR A 30 0.58 -1.37 -3.65
CA THR A 30 -0.46 -0.33 -3.47
C THR A 30 -1.27 -0.59 -2.20
N LEU A 31 -1.73 -1.82 -1.96
CA LEU A 31 -2.47 -2.15 -0.73
C LEU A 31 -1.65 -1.88 0.52
N HIS A 32 -0.40 -2.34 0.53
CA HIS A 32 0.51 -2.10 1.65
C HIS A 32 0.74 -0.62 1.89
N PHE A 33 0.98 0.15 0.82
CA PHE A 33 1.26 1.58 0.95
C PHE A 33 0.03 2.39 1.37
N ILE A 34 -1.19 2.04 0.93
CA ILE A 34 -2.43 2.67 1.45
C ILE A 34 -2.53 2.49 2.96
N SER A 35 -2.30 1.28 3.47
CA SER A 35 -2.33 1.01 4.93
C SER A 35 -1.20 1.69 5.69
N PHE A 36 -0.01 1.82 5.09
CA PHE A 36 1.10 2.56 5.67
C PHE A 36 0.80 4.06 5.72
N TYR A 37 0.36 4.65 4.61
CA TYR A 37 0.10 6.09 4.46
C TYR A 37 -1.03 6.57 5.37
N GLU A 38 -1.99 5.71 5.71
CA GLU A 38 -3.04 6.02 6.69
C GLU A 38 -2.50 6.34 8.09
N LYS A 39 -1.34 5.78 8.46
CA LYS A 39 -0.68 6.03 9.75
C LYS A 39 0.15 7.32 9.78
N ASP A 40 0.39 7.93 8.63
CA ASP A 40 1.18 9.16 8.51
C ASP A 40 0.33 10.36 8.96
N ASP A 41 0.84 11.13 9.93
CA ASP A 41 0.17 12.34 10.42
C ASP A 41 0.21 13.48 9.40
N SER A 42 1.13 13.44 8.44
CA SER A 42 1.29 14.41 7.36
C SER A 42 0.51 14.07 6.08
N LYS A 43 -0.29 12.99 6.12
CA LYS A 43 -1.02 12.50 4.95
C LYS A 43 -2.00 13.52 4.37
N ASN A 44 -2.16 13.46 3.06
CA ASN A 44 -3.22 14.16 2.36
C ASN A 44 -4.47 13.27 2.35
N GLU A 45 -5.50 13.67 3.09
CA GLU A 45 -6.75 12.91 3.23
C GLU A 45 -7.47 12.68 1.89
N LEU A 46 -7.49 13.67 1.00
CA LEU A 46 -8.11 13.54 -0.32
C LEU A 46 -7.37 12.51 -1.19
N LEU A 47 -6.04 12.47 -1.11
CA LEU A 47 -5.25 11.48 -1.82
C LEU A 47 -5.48 10.07 -1.27
N LEU A 48 -5.56 9.93 0.06
CA LEU A 48 -5.84 8.64 0.70
C LEU A 48 -7.23 8.11 0.33
N GLU A 49 -8.25 8.97 0.38
CA GLU A 49 -9.61 8.60 0.00
C GLU A 49 -9.67 8.19 -1.48
N PHE A 50 -9.06 8.98 -2.36
CA PHE A 50 -8.98 8.67 -3.79
C PHE A 50 -8.30 7.32 -4.04
N ALA A 51 -7.15 7.06 -3.40
CA ALA A 51 -6.42 5.80 -3.55
C ALA A 51 -7.25 4.59 -3.08
N LYS A 52 -7.99 4.73 -1.97
CA LYS A 52 -8.90 3.67 -1.47
C LYS A 52 -10.04 3.39 -2.45
N LEU A 53 -10.65 4.43 -3.02
CA LEU A 53 -11.74 4.29 -3.99
C LEU A 53 -11.26 3.63 -5.29
N ASP A 54 -10.13 4.09 -5.84
CA ASP A 54 -9.54 3.55 -7.06
C ASP A 54 -9.17 2.07 -6.90
N PHE A 55 -8.50 1.72 -5.80
CA PHE A 55 -8.15 0.33 -5.50
C PHE A 55 -9.38 -0.58 -5.39
N ASN A 56 -10.43 -0.14 -4.68
CA ASN A 56 -11.67 -0.91 -4.54
C ASN A 56 -12.42 -1.07 -5.88
N PHE A 57 -12.40 -0.04 -6.72
CA PHE A 57 -12.97 -0.11 -8.06
C PHE A 57 -12.28 -1.18 -8.91
N LEU A 58 -10.95 -1.15 -8.97
CA LEU A 58 -10.16 -2.15 -9.71
C LEU A 58 -10.35 -3.57 -9.14
N GLN A 59 -10.36 -3.71 -7.82
CA GLN A 59 -10.59 -5.01 -7.17
C GLN A 59 -11.96 -5.59 -7.53
N ASN A 60 -13.01 -4.78 -7.58
CA ASN A 60 -14.34 -5.22 -8.01
C ASN A 60 -14.37 -5.63 -9.49
N LEU A 61 -13.65 -4.91 -10.34
CA LEU A 61 -13.50 -5.28 -11.75
C LEU A 61 -12.81 -6.64 -11.89
N TYR A 62 -11.68 -6.85 -11.21
CA TYR A 62 -10.96 -8.13 -11.24
C TYR A 62 -11.80 -9.28 -10.70
N ASN A 63 -12.59 -9.06 -9.65
CA ASN A 63 -13.51 -10.07 -9.13
C ASN A 63 -14.58 -10.47 -10.15
N LYS A 64 -15.09 -9.50 -10.91
CA LYS A 64 -16.04 -9.76 -12.00
C LYS A 64 -15.39 -10.57 -13.12
N GLU A 65 -14.19 -10.19 -13.56
CA GLU A 65 -13.43 -10.93 -14.57
C GLU A 65 -13.14 -12.38 -14.12
N LEU A 66 -12.75 -12.57 -12.86
CA LEU A 66 -12.55 -13.91 -12.27
C LEU A 66 -13.83 -14.75 -12.26
N TYR A 67 -14.98 -14.13 -11.94
CA TYR A 67 -16.27 -14.80 -11.98
C TYR A 67 -16.66 -15.23 -13.40
N GLU A 68 -16.38 -14.41 -14.40
CA GLU A 68 -16.66 -14.72 -15.81
C GLU A 68 -15.73 -15.80 -16.39
N LEU A 69 -14.53 -15.97 -15.82
CA LEU A 69 -13.55 -16.97 -16.23
C LEU A 69 -13.66 -18.32 -15.50
N SER A 70 -14.46 -18.39 -14.43
CA SER A 70 -14.66 -19.60 -13.61
C SER A 70 -15.80 -20.46 -14.16
#